data_AF-A0A849IFN8-F1
#
_entry.id   AF-A0A849IFN8-F1
#
_cell.length_a   1.000
_cell.length_b   1.000
_cell.length_c   1.000
_cell.angle_alpha   90.00
_cell.angle_beta   90.00
_cell.angle_gamma   90.00
#
_symmetry.space_group_name_H-M   'P 1'
#
loop_
_entity.id
_entity.type
_entity.pdbx_description
1 polymer ?
#
loop_
_entity_poly.entity_id
_entity_poly.type
_entity_poly.pdbx_seq_one_letter_code
_entity_poly.pdbx_strand_id
1 'polypeptide(L)'
;MMHIVSTVEGQLAAGMTALDALFATFPAGTVTGAPKRRAMEIIAREEPTARGPYPGAVGYVAFAGNLDFSITIRTAVIAGGQVHVQAGAGIVAESDPQRELRGTEAKASAILAAVAGPTGDRS
;
A
#
# COMPACT_ATOMS: atom_id res chain seq x y z
N MET A 1 -10.78 -7.82 -11.53
CA MET A 1 -9.31 -7.80 -11.72
C MET A 1 -8.78 -9.18 -11.37
N MET A 2 -7.83 -9.71 -12.13
CA MET A 2 -7.11 -10.94 -11.80
C MET A 2 -5.70 -10.58 -11.32
N HIS A 3 -5.17 -11.32 -10.34
CA HIS A 3 -3.81 -11.13 -9.81
C HIS A 3 -3.02 -12.43 -9.99
N ILE A 4 -1.75 -12.31 -10.39
CA ILE A 4 -0.78 -13.40 -10.25
C ILE A 4 -0.34 -13.42 -8.79
N VAL A 5 -0.50 -14.56 -8.13
CA VAL A 5 -0.19 -14.74 -6.72
C VAL A 5 0.82 -15.86 -6.56
N SER A 6 1.84 -15.60 -5.76
CA SER A 6 2.80 -16.60 -5.31
C SER A 6 2.83 -16.56 -3.78
N THR A 7 2.90 -17.75 -3.16
CA THR A 7 3.01 -17.89 -1.71
C THR A 7 4.46 -18.18 -1.33
N VAL A 8 4.97 -17.47 -0.33
CA VAL A 8 6.30 -17.69 0.25
C VAL A 8 6.12 -17.89 1.75
N GLU A 9 6.64 -19.00 2.27
CA GLU A 9 6.54 -19.39 3.68
C GLU A 9 7.93 -19.71 4.23
N GLY A 10 8.08 -19.63 5.56
CA GLY A 10 9.31 -19.94 6.25
C GLY A 10 9.10 -20.14 7.75
N GLN A 11 10.03 -20.82 8.40
CA GLN A 11 10.03 -21.01 9.84
C GLN A 11 10.81 -19.86 10.51
N LEU A 12 10.21 -19.24 11.53
CA LEU A 12 10.94 -18.28 12.36
C LEU A 12 12.13 -18.95 13.04
N ALA A 13 13.27 -18.24 13.07
CA ALA A 13 14.44 -18.69 13.82
C ALA A 13 14.16 -18.72 15.33
N ALA A 14 14.91 -19.54 16.06
CA ALA A 14 14.78 -19.62 17.51
C ALA A 14 14.99 -18.24 18.16
N GLY A 15 14.07 -17.86 19.04
CA GLY A 15 14.09 -16.56 19.71
C GLY A 15 13.53 -15.39 18.91
N MET A 16 13.07 -15.60 17.67
CA MET A 16 12.37 -14.57 16.87
C MET A 16 10.86 -14.64 17.08
N THR A 17 10.22 -13.50 16.97
CA THR A 17 8.76 -13.33 17.08
C THR A 17 8.14 -13.01 15.72
N ALA A 18 6.82 -13.09 15.63
CA ALA A 18 6.12 -12.68 14.41
C ALA A 18 6.33 -11.18 14.09
N LEU A 19 6.53 -10.34 15.12
CA LEU A 19 6.85 -8.92 14.93
C LEU A 19 8.20 -8.70 14.26
N ASP A 20 9.21 -9.53 14.57
CA ASP A 20 10.51 -9.48 13.91
C ASP A 20 10.38 -9.77 12.41
N ALA A 21 9.55 -10.76 12.05
CA ALA A 21 9.20 -11.05 10.66
C ALA A 21 8.49 -9.87 9.99
N LEU A 22 7.55 -9.22 10.67
CA LEU A 22 6.88 -8.02 10.15
C LEU A 22 7.90 -6.91 9.86
N PHE A 23 8.76 -6.56 10.80
CA PHE A 23 9.76 -5.51 10.61
C PHE A 23 10.80 -5.84 9.53
N ALA A 24 11.23 -7.10 9.42
CA ALA A 24 12.17 -7.52 8.39
C ALA A 24 11.57 -7.43 6.97
N THR A 25 10.27 -7.65 6.84
CA THR A 25 9.57 -7.67 5.54
C THR A 25 8.95 -6.33 5.18
N PHE A 26 8.73 -5.44 6.15
CA PHE A 26 8.18 -4.11 5.95
C PHE A 26 9.17 -3.13 5.27
N PRO A 27 8.68 -2.10 4.55
CA PRO A 27 7.41 -2.10 3.83
C PRO A 27 7.41 -3.13 2.69
N ALA A 28 6.23 -3.48 2.19
CA ALA A 28 6.08 -4.51 1.17
C ALA A 28 6.82 -4.15 -0.15
N GLY A 29 7.47 -5.15 -0.75
CA GLY A 29 8.24 -4.95 -1.99
C GLY A 29 7.39 -4.51 -3.18
N THR A 30 6.11 -4.89 -3.21
CA THR A 30 5.15 -4.57 -4.29
C THR A 30 4.81 -3.08 -4.41
N VAL A 31 5.09 -2.30 -3.37
CA VAL A 31 4.72 -0.88 -3.26
C VAL A 31 5.95 0.03 -3.08
N THR A 32 7.13 -0.58 -2.95
CA THR A 32 8.42 0.10 -3.03
C THR A 32 9.10 -0.15 -4.37
N GLY A 33 9.38 -1.41 -4.71
CA GLY A 33 10.25 -1.81 -5.81
C GLY A 33 11.48 -2.59 -5.36
N ALA A 34 12.37 -2.90 -6.31
CA ALA A 34 13.57 -3.70 -6.11
C ALA A 34 14.79 -3.06 -6.82
N PRO A 35 15.98 -3.00 -6.17
CA PRO A 35 16.26 -3.32 -4.77
C PRO A 35 15.54 -2.37 -3.78
N LYS A 36 14.97 -2.91 -2.69
CA LYS A 36 14.04 -2.19 -1.78
C LYS A 36 14.58 -0.83 -1.30
N ARG A 37 15.80 -0.80 -0.73
CA ARG A 37 16.39 0.44 -0.20
C ARG A 37 16.54 1.51 -1.27
N ARG A 38 17.09 1.13 -2.44
CA ARG A 38 17.29 2.07 -3.53
C ARG A 38 15.97 2.60 -4.09
N ALA A 39 14.96 1.74 -4.21
CA ALA A 39 13.62 2.15 -4.63
C ALA A 39 13.00 3.16 -3.65
N MET A 40 13.12 2.92 -2.33
CA MET A 40 12.64 3.85 -1.30
C MET A 40 13.37 5.20 -1.32
N GLU A 41 14.68 5.22 -1.56
CA GLU A 41 15.44 6.48 -1.72
C GLU A 41 14.98 7.30 -2.94
N ILE A 42 14.65 6.62 -4.04
CA ILE A 42 14.09 7.27 -5.22
C ILE A 42 12.71 7.84 -4.90
N ILE A 43 11.81 7.02 -4.35
CA ILE A 43 10.47 7.45 -3.92
C ILE A 43 10.56 8.69 -3.02
N ALA A 44 11.42 8.67 -2.00
CA ALA A 44 11.54 9.77 -1.04
C ALA A 44 12.07 11.07 -1.68
N ARG A 45 12.81 10.98 -2.78
CA ARG A 45 13.30 12.15 -3.52
C ARG A 45 12.26 12.68 -4.50
N GLU A 46 11.51 11.80 -5.15
CA GLU A 46 10.54 12.18 -6.19
C GLU A 46 9.19 12.60 -5.61
N GLU A 47 8.80 12.11 -4.42
CA GLU A 47 7.52 12.44 -3.81
C GLU A 47 7.61 13.69 -2.91
N PRO A 48 6.67 14.63 -3.02
CA PRO A 48 6.75 15.92 -2.33
C PRO A 48 6.44 15.85 -0.83
N THR A 49 5.90 14.71 -0.36
CA THR A 49 5.41 14.55 1.01
C THR A 49 5.69 13.15 1.53
N ALA A 50 5.80 13.01 2.85
CA ALA A 50 5.83 11.70 3.47
C ALA A 50 4.49 10.98 3.20
N ARG A 51 4.56 9.70 2.82
CA ARG A 51 3.38 8.93 2.40
C ARG A 51 2.39 8.60 3.53
N GLY A 52 2.76 8.87 4.78
CA GLY A 52 1.88 8.63 5.94
C GLY A 52 1.41 7.17 6.01
N PRO A 53 0.10 6.91 6.11
CA PRO A 53 -0.43 5.55 6.12
C PRO A 53 -0.23 4.79 4.82
N TYR A 54 0.10 5.43 3.69
CA TYR A 54 0.33 4.76 2.41
C TYR A 54 1.82 4.45 2.21
N PRO A 55 2.18 3.34 1.57
CA PRO A 55 1.67 2.00 1.85
C PRO A 55 2.31 1.47 3.15
N GLY A 56 1.57 1.59 4.24
CA GLY A 56 1.87 0.98 5.53
C GLY A 56 1.25 -0.41 5.68
N ALA A 57 1.03 -0.80 6.92
CA ALA A 57 0.42 -2.07 7.28
C ALA A 57 -0.70 -1.84 8.32
N VAL A 58 -1.84 -2.50 8.13
CA VAL A 58 -2.97 -2.49 9.05
C VAL A 58 -3.37 -3.93 9.37
N GLY A 59 -3.61 -4.24 10.64
CA GLY A 59 -3.78 -5.62 11.08
C GLY A 59 -3.94 -5.74 12.58
N TYR A 60 -3.72 -6.96 13.08
CA TYR A 60 -3.78 -7.26 14.51
C TYR A 60 -2.54 -8.04 14.97
N VAL A 61 -2.29 -7.96 16.27
CA VAL A 61 -1.34 -8.80 16.99
C VAL A 61 -2.08 -9.40 18.18
N ALA A 62 -2.13 -10.73 18.25
CA ALA A 62 -2.79 -11.45 19.33
C ALA A 62 -1.83 -11.71 20.50
N PHE A 63 -2.37 -11.83 21.72
CA PHE A 63 -1.57 -12.20 22.91
C PHE A 63 -0.85 -13.54 22.78
N ALA A 64 -1.36 -14.45 21.94
CA ALA A 64 -0.73 -15.73 21.63
C ALA A 64 0.48 -15.62 20.67
N GLY A 65 0.83 -14.41 20.21
CA GLY A 65 1.98 -14.16 19.32
C GLY A 65 1.66 -14.20 17.82
N ASN A 66 0.44 -14.55 17.44
CA ASN A 66 0.00 -14.52 16.04
C ASN A 66 -0.26 -13.09 15.57
N LEU A 67 0.03 -12.81 14.30
CA LEU A 67 -0.35 -11.56 13.65
C LEU A 67 -0.81 -11.79 12.22
N ASP A 68 -1.64 -10.86 11.73
CA ASP A 68 -2.05 -10.77 10.33
C ASP A 68 -2.19 -9.30 9.95
N PHE A 69 -1.58 -8.91 8.84
CA PHE A 69 -1.49 -7.54 8.37
C PHE A 69 -1.70 -7.46 6.87
N SER A 70 -2.49 -6.47 6.46
CA SER A 70 -2.69 -6.06 5.07
C SER A 70 -1.96 -4.77 4.76
N ILE A 71 -1.48 -4.63 3.52
CA ILE A 71 -0.89 -3.39 3.02
C ILE A 71 -2.02 -2.37 2.82
N THR A 72 -1.84 -1.14 3.29
CA THR A 72 -2.82 -0.04 3.19
C THR A 72 -2.83 0.61 1.81
N ILE A 73 -3.07 -0.20 0.78
CA ILE A 73 -3.44 0.26 -0.56
C ILE A 73 -4.98 0.33 -0.66
N ARG A 74 -5.50 1.12 -1.61
CA ARG A 74 -6.96 1.33 -1.76
C ARG A 74 -7.62 1.77 -0.44
N THR A 75 -6.95 2.63 0.30
CA THR A 75 -7.35 3.10 1.62
C THR A 75 -7.64 4.60 1.55
N ALA A 76 -8.71 5.04 2.22
CA ALA A 76 -9.00 6.46 2.45
C ALA A 76 -8.59 6.84 3.87
N VAL A 77 -7.86 7.95 4.02
CA VAL A 77 -7.47 8.51 5.32
C VAL A 77 -8.25 9.80 5.52
N ILE A 78 -9.03 9.88 6.60
CA ILE A 78 -9.84 11.05 6.93
C ILE A 78 -9.15 11.81 8.08
N ALA A 79 -8.72 13.04 7.81
CA ALA A 79 -8.06 13.89 8.80
C ALA A 79 -8.41 15.36 8.52
N GLY A 80 -8.69 16.14 9.58
CA GLY A 80 -8.95 17.58 9.43
C GLY A 80 -10.12 17.94 8.50
N GLY A 81 -11.13 17.08 8.39
CA GLY A 81 -12.25 17.28 7.47
C GLY A 81 -11.93 17.00 6.00
N GLN A 82 -10.75 16.48 5.69
CA GLN A 82 -10.33 16.10 4.34
C GLN A 82 -10.19 14.59 4.20
N VAL A 83 -10.43 14.10 2.98
CA VAL A 83 -10.24 12.70 2.59
C VAL A 83 -9.00 12.62 1.71
N HIS A 84 -8.01 11.85 2.14
CA HIS A 84 -6.80 11.58 1.37
C HIS A 84 -6.85 10.17 0.80
N VAL A 85 -6.70 10.05 -0.52
CA VAL A 85 -6.58 8.77 -1.24
C VAL A 85 -5.29 8.81 -2.03
N GLN A 86 -4.41 7.85 -1.79
CA GLN A 86 -3.15 7.72 -2.51
C GLN A 86 -3.13 6.42 -3.31
N ALA A 87 -2.63 6.50 -4.54
CA ALA A 87 -2.48 5.37 -5.44
C ALA A 87 -1.15 5.50 -6.19
N GLY A 88 -0.62 4.36 -6.65
CA GLY A 88 0.64 4.30 -7.36
C GLY A 88 0.70 3.15 -8.35
N ALA A 89 1.79 3.13 -9.11
CA ALA A 89 2.11 2.13 -10.12
C ALA A 89 3.53 1.63 -9.91
N GLY A 90 3.76 0.35 -10.24
CA GLY A 90 5.11 -0.21 -10.32
C GLY A 90 5.69 0.14 -11.68
N ILE A 91 6.79 0.90 -11.69
CA ILE A 91 7.44 1.35 -12.93
C ILE A 91 8.53 0.35 -13.31
N VAL A 92 8.50 -0.11 -14.55
CA VAL A 92 9.53 -0.95 -15.19
C VAL A 92 10.06 -0.25 -16.44
N ALA A 93 11.11 -0.79 -17.06
CA ALA A 93 11.78 -0.14 -18.20
C ALA A 93 10.83 0.09 -19.39
N GLU A 94 9.85 -0.78 -19.57
CA GLU A 94 8.86 -0.75 -20.65
C GLU A 94 7.54 -0.07 -20.26
N SER A 95 7.49 0.60 -19.10
CA SER A 95 6.29 1.31 -18.66
C SER A 95 5.96 2.48 -19.60
N ASP A 96 4.68 2.58 -19.98
CA ASP A 96 4.14 3.74 -20.70
C ASP A 96 3.60 4.77 -19.68
N PRO A 97 4.14 5.99 -19.60
CA PRO A 97 3.75 6.96 -18.58
C PRO A 97 2.25 7.27 -18.55
N GLN A 98 1.62 7.37 -19.72
CA GLN A 98 0.20 7.70 -19.83
C GLN A 98 -0.70 6.56 -19.36
N ARG A 99 -0.31 5.31 -19.65
CA ARG A 99 -1.01 4.12 -19.18
C ARG A 99 -0.88 3.96 -17.67
N GLU A 100 0.30 4.20 -17.10
CA GLU A 100 0.49 4.11 -15.65
C GLU A 100 -0.32 5.18 -14.92
N LEU A 101 -0.33 6.42 -15.42
CA LEU A 101 -1.15 7.50 -14.87
C LEU A 101 -2.63 7.12 -14.84
N ARG A 102 -3.21 6.71 -15.98
CA ARG A 102 -4.61 6.23 -16.04
C ARG A 102 -4.87 5.08 -15.07
N GLY A 103 -3.91 4.17 -14.90
CA GLY A 103 -4.00 3.08 -13.93
C GLY A 103 -4.05 3.56 -12.48
N THR A 104 -3.29 4.59 -12.12
CA THR A 104 -3.35 5.21 -10.79
C THR A 104 -4.66 5.96 -10.54
N GLU A 105 -5.13 6.72 -11.53
CA GLU A 105 -6.42 7.43 -11.47
C GLU A 105 -7.59 6.45 -11.29
N ALA A 106 -7.61 5.35 -12.04
CA ALA A 106 -8.63 4.32 -11.91
C ALA A 106 -8.65 3.67 -10.51
N LYS A 107 -7.47 3.42 -9.92
CA LYS A 107 -7.34 2.87 -8.55
C LYS A 107 -7.87 3.85 -7.50
N ALA A 108 -7.56 5.14 -7.64
CA ALA A 108 -7.99 6.18 -6.70
C ALA A 108 -9.49 6.49 -6.83
N SER A 109 -9.99 6.59 -8.07
CA SER A 109 -11.38 6.91 -8.39
C SER A 109 -12.36 5.93 -7.75
N ALA A 110 -12.03 4.63 -7.71
CA ALA A 110 -12.85 3.62 -7.05
C ALA A 110 -13.11 3.91 -5.56
N ILE A 111 -12.10 4.44 -4.85
CA ILE A 111 -12.23 4.81 -3.43
C ILE A 111 -12.95 6.14 -3.28
N LEU A 112 -12.63 7.13 -4.12
CA LEU A 112 -13.30 8.43 -4.10
C LEU A 112 -14.81 8.29 -4.36
N ALA A 113 -15.20 7.46 -5.33
CA ALA A 113 -16.61 7.16 -5.61
C ALA A 113 -17.31 6.48 -4.41
N ALA A 114 -16.62 5.58 -3.71
CA ALA A 114 -17.17 4.93 -2.52
C ALA A 114 -17.37 5.92 -1.36
N VAL A 115 -16.47 6.90 -1.20
CA VAL A 115 -16.56 7.92 -0.15
C VAL A 115 -17.63 8.97 -0.48
N ALA A 116 -17.82 9.33 -1.75
CA ALA A 116 -18.84 10.29 -2.18
C ALA A 116 -20.28 9.79 -1.93
N GLY A 117 -20.46 8.46 -1.80
CA GLY A 117 -21.77 7.82 -1.67
C GLY A 117 -22.57 7.84 -2.98
N PRO A 118 -23.77 7.23 -3.01
CA PRO A 118 -24.67 7.41 -4.14
C PRO A 118 -25.01 8.90 -4.25
N THR A 119 -24.97 9.46 -5.46
CA THR A 119 -25.59 10.75 -5.79
C THR A 119 -27.10 10.64 -5.63
N GLY A 120 -27.55 10.57 -4.39
CA GLY A 120 -28.92 10.89 -4.01
C GLY A 120 -29.02 12.40 -4.07
N ASP A 121 -29.78 12.86 -5.05
CA ASP A 121 -30.39 14.19 -5.09
C ASP A 121 -30.71 14.66 -3.67
N ARG A 122 -29.92 15.61 -3.18
CA ARG A 122 -30.23 16.36 -1.96
C ARG A 122 -30.57 17.77 -2.44
N SER A 123 -31.89 18.00 -2.45
CA SER A 123 -32.68 19.21 -2.75
C SER A 123 -32.86 19.61 -4.20
#